data_AF-A0A932VR48-F1
#
_entry.id   AF-A0A932VR48-F1
#
_cell.length_a   1.000
_cell.length_b   1.000
_cell.length_c   1.000
_cell.angle_alpha   90.00
_cell.angle_beta   90.00
_cell.angle_gamma   90.00
#
_symmetry.space_group_name_H-M   'P 1'
#
loop_
_entity.id
_entity.type
_entity.pdbx_description
1 polymer ?
#
loop_
_entity_poly.entity_id
_entity_poly.type
_entity_poly.pdbx_seq_one_letter_code
_entity_poly.pdbx_strand_id
1 'polypeptide(L)'
;MIKKKLASALLLLSMVGGVAVPAISFADTTVTATSSLQARLELITKLIQQLQVLQEQLKQLQAQEKEAQSGLKEDVKEFVSDIKEGETGDDVKVLQAVLALYPDVYPEGLVTGAYAKKTAAAVLRLQKKFGVKETDRIDKETRDLLNKLLKDNPVAFENIAEGGRVPCAIVPPGHLIAPGWLRKHRGVKPIVSVCQIIPPGIREKLGEGTSTPPVRENEAPVISMINSSTTYNGATITWKTDQSATSKVYYGLLSPIDINATSTLNTGNGYFTRDHSVTLSSLTASTTYYFVVESKNEDNKTARSEQMTFVTSSAPVTPDTTAPVVSVVSSTAATSTAAVSWMTNESATSKIYFGTMAPFDPSAMTTSTMMDGAFVTSHSLALSGLTASTTYYFVVESKDASNNVGTSSQVMFATLPIAMDTTPPVITSVSSVVSSSTATITWMTNEAASSKVYYSLSSSVDVTASTTLAMADTSLVTSHSINLSGLGSAATYHFVVESKDASNNIATSSEATFVTSSSGY
;
A
#
# COMPACT_ATOMS: atom_id res chain seq x y z
N MET A 1 -21.40 -28.85 5.95
CA MET A 1 -20.07 -29.40 6.31
C MET A 1 -19.07 -28.29 6.04
N ILE A 2 -18.38 -27.61 6.96
CA ILE A 2 -17.85 -27.90 8.28
C ILE A 2 -17.97 -26.58 9.09
N LYS A 3 -18.91 -26.54 10.04
CA LYS A 3 -19.00 -25.54 11.11
C LYS A 3 -19.49 -26.30 12.34
N LYS A 4 -18.57 -26.99 13.02
CA LYS A 4 -18.72 -27.62 14.35
C LYS A 4 -17.44 -28.39 14.64
N LYS A 5 -16.60 -27.85 15.54
CA LYS A 5 -15.69 -28.54 16.48
C LYS A 5 -14.54 -27.59 16.83
N LEU A 6 -14.59 -27.08 18.06
CA LEU A 6 -13.50 -26.88 19.03
C LEU A 6 -13.80 -25.67 19.93
N ALA A 7 -14.80 -25.86 20.78
CA ALA A 7 -14.95 -25.15 22.04
C ALA A 7 -15.28 -26.22 23.07
N SER A 8 -14.24 -26.88 23.58
CA SER A 8 -14.34 -27.82 24.71
C SER A 8 -12.94 -28.13 25.21
N ALA A 9 -12.48 -27.37 26.20
CA ALA A 9 -11.48 -27.78 27.20
C ALA A 9 -11.26 -26.62 28.19
N LEU A 10 -12.28 -26.34 29.01
CA LEU A 10 -12.13 -25.46 30.17
C LEU A 10 -12.94 -26.05 31.33
N LEU A 11 -12.37 -27.03 32.04
CA LEU A 11 -12.49 -27.19 33.50
C LEU A 11 -11.79 -28.47 34.02
N LEU A 12 -11.32 -28.36 35.27
CA LEU A 12 -10.94 -29.40 36.24
C LEU A 12 -9.48 -29.89 36.25
N LEU A 13 -8.67 -29.30 37.15
CA LEU A 13 -8.23 -30.05 38.34
C LEU A 13 -7.77 -29.10 39.46
N SER A 14 -8.33 -29.30 40.65
CA SER A 14 -7.94 -28.65 41.92
C SER A 14 -7.47 -29.71 42.93
N MET A 15 -6.46 -29.34 43.72
CA MET A 15 -5.87 -30.00 44.91
C MET A 15 -4.94 -31.21 44.62
N VAL A 16 -3.73 -31.35 45.18
CA VAL A 16 -3.13 -31.00 46.49
C VAL A 16 -1.60 -30.81 46.33
N GLY A 17 -0.97 -29.98 47.17
CA GLY A 17 0.46 -30.15 47.52
C GLY A 17 1.26 -28.85 47.58
N GLY A 18 1.30 -28.22 48.76
CA GLY A 18 2.12 -27.04 49.00
C GLY A 18 3.61 -27.35 49.08
N VAL A 19 4.41 -26.55 48.37
CA VAL A 19 5.77 -26.20 48.75
C VAL A 19 5.94 -24.73 48.36
N ALA A 20 6.23 -23.88 49.35
CA ALA A 20 6.54 -22.47 49.13
C ALA A 20 7.94 -22.36 48.49
N VAL A 21 8.02 -21.70 47.34
CA VAL A 21 9.27 -21.27 46.69
C VAL A 21 9.13 -19.77 46.41
N PRO A 22 10.20 -18.95 46.57
CA PRO A 22 10.08 -17.50 46.59
C PRO A 22 9.66 -16.96 45.22
N ALA A 23 8.76 -15.97 45.23
CA ALA A 23 8.34 -15.26 44.04
C ALA A 23 9.51 -14.43 43.46
N ILE A 24 10.02 -14.84 42.30
CA ILE A 24 10.81 -13.98 41.42
C ILE A 24 9.82 -13.32 40.47
N SER A 25 9.74 -11.98 40.48
CA SER A 25 8.88 -11.22 39.57
C SER A 25 9.43 -11.30 38.14
N PHE A 26 8.81 -12.14 37.31
CA PHE A 26 8.94 -12.06 35.86
C PHE A 26 7.82 -11.19 35.31
N ALA A 27 7.99 -9.88 35.41
CA ALA A 27 7.08 -8.90 34.80
C ALA A 27 7.88 -8.08 33.77
N ASP A 28 8.31 -8.70 32.67
CA ASP A 28 8.71 -7.93 31.47
C ASP A 28 8.73 -8.71 30.15
N THR A 29 8.59 -10.04 30.17
CA THR A 29 8.52 -10.85 28.93
C THR A 29 7.09 -11.08 28.43
N THR A 30 6.05 -10.74 29.20
CA THR A 30 4.64 -10.98 28.84
C THR A 30 3.95 -9.79 28.17
N VAL A 31 4.51 -8.57 28.27
CA VAL A 31 3.93 -7.32 27.73
C VAL A 31 4.31 -7.09 26.25
N THR A 32 5.49 -7.54 25.81
CA THR A 32 5.98 -7.41 24.42
C THR A 32 5.39 -8.46 23.47
N ALA A 33 5.07 -9.66 23.98
CA ALA A 33 4.42 -10.69 23.16
C ALA A 33 2.94 -10.35 22.88
N THR A 34 2.25 -9.71 23.82
CA THR A 34 0.84 -9.33 23.69
C THR A 34 0.63 -8.16 22.72
N SER A 35 1.53 -7.16 22.69
CA SER A 35 1.44 -6.03 21.76
C SER A 35 1.67 -6.41 20.29
N SER A 36 2.61 -7.33 20.01
CA SER A 36 2.86 -7.82 18.64
C SER A 36 1.72 -8.71 18.11
N LEU A 37 1.06 -9.48 18.99
CA LEU A 37 -0.12 -10.28 18.63
C LEU A 37 -1.34 -9.40 18.38
N GLN A 38 -1.48 -8.31 19.15
CA GLN A 38 -2.58 -7.35 19.02
C GLN A 38 -2.45 -6.52 17.74
N ALA A 39 -1.24 -6.10 17.35
CA ALA A 39 -0.98 -5.46 16.07
C ALA A 39 -1.27 -6.38 14.87
N ARG A 40 -0.96 -7.68 14.99
CA ARG A 40 -1.32 -8.69 13.96
C ARG A 40 -2.83 -8.88 13.86
N LEU A 41 -3.55 -8.86 14.99
CA LEU A 41 -5.02 -8.98 15.00
C LEU A 41 -5.68 -7.76 14.35
N GLU A 42 -5.15 -6.57 14.59
CA GLU A 42 -5.62 -5.32 13.99
C GLU A 42 -5.38 -5.29 12.47
N LEU A 43 -4.22 -5.76 12.01
CA LEU A 43 -3.92 -5.93 10.58
C LEU A 43 -4.87 -6.94 9.92
N ILE A 44 -5.12 -8.08 10.54
CA ILE A 44 -6.07 -9.09 10.05
C ILE A 44 -7.49 -8.50 9.96
N THR A 45 -7.90 -7.71 10.95
CA THR A 45 -9.21 -7.06 10.95
C THR A 45 -9.35 -6.05 9.81
N LYS A 46 -8.28 -5.27 9.54
CA LYS A 46 -8.23 -4.31 8.44
C LYS A 46 -8.30 -4.99 7.07
N LEU A 47 -7.59 -6.12 6.91
CA LEU A 47 -7.63 -6.96 5.69
C LEU A 47 -9.01 -7.58 5.46
N ILE A 48 -9.68 -8.07 6.51
CA ILE A 48 -11.05 -8.60 6.41
C ILE A 48 -12.02 -7.51 5.96
N GLN A 49 -11.88 -6.29 6.50
CA GLN A 49 -12.72 -5.16 6.11
C GLN A 49 -12.49 -4.74 4.65
N GLN A 50 -11.24 -4.75 4.18
CA GLN A 50 -10.93 -4.51 2.76
C GLN A 50 -11.55 -5.58 1.85
N LEU A 51 -11.48 -6.86 2.23
CA LEU A 51 -12.10 -7.95 1.46
C LEU A 51 -13.62 -7.81 1.39
N GLN A 52 -14.28 -7.37 2.46
CA GLN A 52 -15.72 -7.14 2.47
C GLN A 52 -16.14 -6.00 1.52
N VAL A 53 -15.38 -4.90 1.52
CA VAL A 53 -15.63 -3.78 0.58
C VAL A 53 -15.43 -4.23 -0.86
N LEU A 54 -14.36 -4.97 -1.14
CA LEU A 54 -14.07 -5.48 -2.48
C LEU A 54 -15.15 -6.46 -2.98
N GLN A 55 -15.69 -7.28 -2.08
CA GLN A 55 -16.80 -8.19 -2.41
C GLN A 55 -18.08 -7.43 -2.77
N GLU A 56 -18.41 -6.35 -2.06
CA GLU A 56 -19.59 -5.53 -2.39
C GLU A 56 -19.39 -4.76 -3.70
N GLN A 57 -18.18 -4.28 -3.98
CA GLN A 57 -17.84 -3.67 -5.27
C GLN A 57 -17.98 -4.66 -6.43
N LEU A 58 -17.51 -5.91 -6.26
CA LEU A 58 -17.68 -6.95 -7.29
C LEU A 58 -19.16 -7.25 -7.56
N LYS A 59 -19.98 -7.27 -6.51
CA LYS A 59 -21.42 -7.50 -6.63
C LYS A 59 -22.12 -6.35 -7.35
N GLN A 60 -21.72 -5.10 -7.12
CA GLN A 60 -22.24 -3.94 -7.85
C GLN A 60 -21.83 -3.98 -9.33
N LEU A 61 -20.57 -4.32 -9.63
CA LEU A 61 -20.11 -4.47 -11.01
C LEU A 61 -20.85 -5.60 -11.75
N GLN A 62 -21.12 -6.72 -11.09
CA GLN A 62 -21.92 -7.81 -11.67
C GLN A 62 -23.39 -7.39 -11.92
N ALA A 63 -23.96 -6.54 -11.07
CA ALA A 63 -25.29 -5.99 -11.30
C ALA A 63 -25.29 -5.02 -12.50
N GLN A 64 -24.28 -4.16 -12.62
CA GLN A 64 -24.11 -3.26 -13.75
C GLN A 64 -23.86 -4.02 -15.06
N GLU A 65 -23.08 -5.10 -15.05
CA GLU A 65 -22.88 -5.96 -16.22
C GLU A 65 -24.21 -6.58 -16.67
N LYS A 66 -25.04 -7.04 -15.73
CA LYS A 66 -26.36 -7.61 -16.04
C LYS A 66 -27.32 -6.57 -16.61
N GLU A 67 -27.31 -5.34 -16.10
CA GLU A 67 -28.10 -4.22 -16.65
C GLU A 67 -27.59 -3.80 -18.03
N ALA A 68 -26.27 -3.72 -18.23
CA ALA A 68 -25.67 -3.41 -19.54
C ALA A 68 -25.98 -4.50 -20.58
N GLN A 69 -25.92 -5.78 -20.21
CA GLN A 69 -26.29 -6.91 -21.07
C GLN A 69 -27.80 -6.95 -21.37
N SER A 70 -28.64 -6.46 -20.47
CA SER A 70 -30.07 -6.28 -20.71
C SER A 70 -30.34 -5.16 -21.72
N GLY A 71 -29.62 -4.04 -21.64
CA GLY A 71 -29.73 -2.92 -22.57
C GLY A 71 -29.26 -3.24 -24.00
N LEU A 72 -28.28 -4.13 -24.16
CA LEU A 72 -27.79 -4.57 -25.48
C LEU A 72 -28.75 -5.49 -26.25
N LYS A 73 -29.78 -6.05 -25.61
CA LYS A 73 -30.78 -6.91 -26.27
C LYS A 73 -32.00 -6.17 -26.81
N GLU A 74 -32.22 -4.89 -26.46
CA GLU A 74 -33.43 -4.16 -26.85
C GLU A 74 -33.39 -3.54 -28.27
N ASP A 75 -32.23 -3.42 -28.91
CA ASP A 75 -32.11 -2.63 -30.16
C ASP A 75 -32.13 -3.44 -31.47
N VAL A 76 -32.42 -4.75 -31.46
CA VAL A 76 -32.67 -5.52 -32.70
C VAL A 76 -34.05 -6.15 -32.65
N LYS A 77 -35.05 -5.43 -33.19
CA LYS A 77 -36.42 -5.93 -33.33
C LYS A 77 -36.47 -7.03 -34.40
N GLU A 78 -36.69 -8.28 -34.00
CA GLU A 78 -36.94 -9.42 -34.91
C GLU A 78 -38.33 -10.03 -34.60
N PHE A 79 -39.05 -10.44 -35.64
CA PHE A 79 -40.26 -11.25 -35.54
C PHE A 79 -39.90 -12.67 -35.07
N VAL A 80 -40.34 -13.03 -33.86
CA VAL A 80 -40.04 -14.32 -33.22
C VAL A 80 -41.24 -15.28 -33.16
N SER A 81 -42.46 -14.79 -33.41
CA SER A 81 -43.71 -15.55 -33.34
C SER A 81 -44.55 -15.43 -34.60
N ASP A 82 -45.37 -16.46 -34.86
CA ASP A 82 -46.32 -16.43 -35.98
C ASP A 82 -47.45 -15.46 -35.67
N ILE A 83 -47.88 -14.69 -36.68
CA ILE A 83 -48.93 -13.68 -36.53
C ILE A 83 -50.05 -13.94 -37.53
N LYS A 84 -51.30 -13.83 -37.11
CA LYS A 84 -52.49 -14.13 -37.95
C LYS A 84 -53.62 -13.13 -37.79
N GLU A 85 -54.61 -13.22 -38.68
CA GLU A 85 -55.82 -12.39 -38.60
C GLU A 85 -56.49 -12.49 -37.22
N GLY A 86 -56.79 -11.31 -36.64
CA GLY A 86 -57.37 -11.14 -35.30
C GLY A 86 -56.37 -10.75 -34.22
N GLU A 87 -55.06 -10.82 -34.49
CA GLU A 87 -54.04 -10.44 -33.50
C GLU A 87 -53.77 -8.92 -33.50
N THR A 88 -53.42 -8.40 -32.32
CA THR A 88 -53.13 -6.97 -32.11
C THR A 88 -51.87 -6.80 -31.27
N GLY A 89 -51.12 -5.71 -31.47
CA GLY A 89 -49.92 -5.41 -30.69
C GLY A 89 -48.83 -4.70 -31.48
N ASP A 90 -47.72 -4.40 -30.82
CA ASP A 90 -46.63 -3.63 -31.42
C ASP A 90 -45.90 -4.38 -32.54
N ASP A 91 -45.86 -5.71 -32.50
CA ASP A 91 -45.30 -6.51 -33.59
C ASP A 91 -46.17 -6.41 -34.86
N VAL A 92 -47.49 -6.32 -34.70
CA VAL A 92 -48.41 -6.06 -35.83
C VAL A 92 -48.20 -4.64 -36.39
N LYS A 93 -47.90 -3.66 -35.54
CA LYS A 93 -47.56 -2.31 -36.01
C LYS A 93 -46.24 -2.32 -36.79
N VAL A 94 -45.21 -3.02 -36.30
CA VAL A 94 -43.93 -3.14 -37.01
C VAL A 94 -44.13 -3.84 -38.37
N LEU A 95 -44.96 -4.89 -38.41
CA LEU A 95 -45.34 -5.53 -39.66
C LEU A 95 -45.99 -4.54 -40.64
N GLN A 96 -47.00 -3.79 -40.19
CA GLN A 96 -47.70 -2.82 -41.04
C GLN A 96 -46.76 -1.71 -41.53
N ALA A 97 -45.79 -1.29 -40.71
CA ALA A 97 -44.75 -0.34 -41.09
C ALA A 97 -43.83 -0.90 -42.19
N VAL A 98 -43.42 -2.17 -42.08
CA VAL A 98 -42.61 -2.84 -43.12
C VAL A 98 -43.43 -3.04 -44.40
N LEU A 99 -44.71 -3.41 -44.30
CA LEU A 99 -45.59 -3.55 -45.46
C LEU A 99 -45.80 -2.22 -46.19
N ALA A 100 -45.88 -1.10 -45.45
CA ALA A 100 -46.07 0.23 -46.01
C ALA A 100 -44.88 0.71 -46.87
N LEU A 101 -43.70 0.07 -46.77
CA LEU A 101 -42.57 0.30 -47.69
C LEU A 101 -42.87 -0.12 -49.13
N TYR A 102 -43.91 -0.93 -49.34
CA TYR A 102 -44.29 -1.46 -50.63
C TYR A 102 -45.71 -1.00 -50.99
N PRO A 103 -45.88 0.21 -51.56
CA PRO A 103 -47.21 0.75 -51.90
C PRO A 103 -48.02 -0.12 -52.88
N ASP A 104 -47.36 -0.96 -53.66
CA ASP A 104 -47.98 -1.93 -54.56
C ASP A 104 -48.50 -3.20 -53.82
N VAL A 105 -48.00 -3.45 -52.61
CA VAL A 105 -48.38 -4.58 -51.75
C VAL A 105 -49.32 -4.13 -50.64
N TYR A 106 -49.13 -2.95 -50.07
CA TYR A 106 -49.98 -2.37 -49.03
C TYR A 106 -50.39 -0.92 -49.36
N PRO A 107 -51.29 -0.72 -50.34
CA PRO A 107 -51.74 0.60 -50.75
C PRO A 107 -52.38 1.40 -49.62
N GLU A 108 -52.96 0.71 -48.63
CA GLU A 108 -53.64 1.35 -47.51
C GLU A 108 -52.66 2.01 -46.54
N GLY A 109 -51.44 1.48 -46.37
CA GLY A 109 -50.39 2.08 -45.56
C GLY A 109 -50.73 2.33 -44.08
N LEU A 110 -51.77 1.70 -43.54
CA LEU A 110 -52.27 1.96 -42.20
C LEU A 110 -51.49 1.19 -41.12
N VAL A 111 -50.98 1.87 -40.10
CA VAL A 111 -50.29 1.26 -38.95
C VAL A 111 -51.20 1.31 -37.71
N THR A 112 -52.22 0.46 -37.70
CA THR A 112 -53.23 0.41 -36.63
C THR A 112 -52.85 -0.51 -35.47
N GLY A 113 -51.88 -1.40 -35.68
CA GLY A 113 -51.53 -2.46 -34.73
C GLY A 113 -52.55 -3.59 -34.64
N ALA A 114 -53.50 -3.67 -35.58
CA ALA A 114 -54.48 -4.73 -35.67
C ALA A 114 -54.37 -5.49 -37.00
N TYR A 115 -54.16 -6.80 -36.94
CA TYR A 115 -54.04 -7.66 -38.11
C TYR A 115 -55.43 -8.01 -38.62
N ALA A 116 -56.01 -7.10 -39.39
CA ALA A 116 -57.33 -7.25 -40.02
C ALA A 116 -57.21 -7.71 -41.48
N LYS A 117 -58.35 -7.97 -42.14
CA LYS A 117 -58.44 -8.39 -43.56
C LYS A 117 -57.53 -7.64 -44.54
N LYS A 118 -57.36 -6.33 -44.34
CA LYS A 118 -56.48 -5.49 -45.18
C LYS A 118 -54.99 -5.83 -45.00
N THR A 119 -54.57 -6.07 -43.76
CA THR A 119 -53.21 -6.51 -43.43
C THR A 119 -52.97 -7.95 -43.89
N ALA A 120 -53.94 -8.85 -43.74
CA ALA A 120 -53.88 -10.21 -44.27
C ALA A 120 -53.71 -10.23 -45.80
N ALA A 121 -54.50 -9.43 -46.52
CA ALA A 121 -54.38 -9.29 -47.97
C ALA A 121 -53.02 -8.70 -48.40
N ALA A 122 -52.46 -7.79 -47.60
CA ALA A 122 -51.13 -7.23 -47.84
C ALA A 122 -50.01 -8.26 -47.62
N VAL A 123 -50.10 -9.09 -46.58
CA VAL A 123 -49.15 -10.20 -46.35
C VAL A 123 -49.20 -11.20 -47.49
N LEU A 124 -50.39 -11.56 -47.98
CA LEU A 124 -50.53 -12.45 -49.14
C LEU A 124 -49.87 -11.86 -50.41
N ARG A 125 -50.07 -10.56 -50.66
CA ARG A 125 -49.43 -9.85 -51.78
C ARG A 125 -47.92 -9.78 -51.61
N LEU A 126 -47.41 -9.63 -50.38
CA LEU A 126 -45.98 -9.61 -50.06
C LEU A 126 -45.36 -10.98 -50.36
N GLN A 127 -45.97 -12.05 -49.87
CA GLN A 127 -45.48 -13.41 -50.05
C GLN A 127 -45.40 -13.78 -51.53
N LYS A 128 -46.46 -13.46 -52.28
CA LYS A 128 -46.49 -13.61 -53.74
C LYS A 128 -45.38 -12.83 -54.45
N LYS A 129 -45.12 -11.60 -54.01
CA LYS A 129 -44.08 -10.74 -54.60
C LYS A 129 -42.67 -11.26 -54.35
N PHE A 130 -42.42 -11.86 -53.18
CA PHE A 130 -41.10 -12.35 -52.78
C PHE A 130 -40.92 -13.87 -52.94
N GLY A 131 -41.92 -14.57 -53.50
CA GLY A 131 -41.83 -15.99 -53.84
C GLY A 131 -41.80 -16.94 -52.64
N VAL A 132 -42.35 -16.51 -51.50
CA VAL A 132 -42.55 -17.39 -50.33
C VAL A 132 -43.98 -17.93 -50.34
N LYS A 133 -44.23 -19.00 -49.56
CA LYS A 133 -45.54 -19.66 -49.53
C LYS A 133 -46.67 -18.67 -49.22
N GLU A 134 -47.68 -18.61 -50.08
CA GLU A 134 -48.84 -17.73 -49.92
C GLU A 134 -49.74 -18.25 -48.80
N THR A 135 -49.58 -17.69 -47.60
CA THR A 135 -50.38 -17.94 -46.42
C THR A 135 -50.90 -16.60 -45.89
N ASP A 136 -52.18 -16.48 -45.53
CA ASP A 136 -52.74 -15.25 -44.95
C ASP A 136 -52.25 -14.96 -43.51
N ARG A 137 -51.09 -15.53 -43.13
CA ARG A 137 -50.43 -15.51 -41.83
C ARG A 137 -48.93 -15.37 -42.01
N ILE A 138 -48.26 -14.94 -40.96
CA ILE A 138 -46.79 -14.89 -40.92
C ILE A 138 -46.29 -16.21 -40.35
N ASP A 139 -46.02 -17.17 -41.23
CA ASP A 139 -45.33 -18.41 -40.88
C ASP A 139 -43.80 -18.23 -40.83
N LYS A 140 -43.07 -19.28 -40.47
CA LYS A 140 -41.61 -19.24 -40.33
C LYS A 140 -40.91 -18.67 -41.58
N GLU A 141 -41.30 -19.06 -42.78
CA GLU A 141 -40.69 -18.58 -44.03
C GLU A 141 -40.97 -17.09 -44.24
N THR A 142 -42.19 -16.65 -43.93
CA THR A 142 -42.58 -15.24 -43.99
C THR A 142 -41.88 -14.40 -42.91
N ARG A 143 -41.65 -14.93 -41.70
CA ARG A 143 -40.86 -14.26 -40.65
C ARG A 143 -39.41 -14.08 -41.06
N ASP A 144 -38.78 -15.12 -41.60
CA ASP A 144 -37.39 -15.06 -42.03
C ASP A 144 -37.22 -14.00 -43.13
N LEU A 145 -38.18 -13.90 -44.06
CA LEU A 145 -38.27 -12.81 -45.03
C LEU A 145 -38.42 -11.44 -44.36
N LEU A 146 -39.38 -11.28 -43.45
CA LEU A 146 -39.62 -10.00 -42.77
C LEU A 146 -38.44 -9.54 -41.92
N ASN A 147 -37.75 -10.45 -41.23
CA ASN A 147 -36.53 -10.15 -40.46
C ASN A 147 -35.38 -9.73 -41.37
N LYS A 148 -35.29 -10.30 -42.57
CA LYS A 148 -34.34 -9.83 -43.59
C LYS A 148 -34.70 -8.43 -44.07
N LEU A 149 -35.98 -8.16 -44.35
CA LEU A 149 -36.45 -6.83 -44.77
C LEU A 149 -36.23 -5.76 -43.69
N LEU A 150 -36.39 -6.11 -42.41
CA LEU A 150 -36.09 -5.25 -41.26
C LEU A 150 -34.60 -4.93 -41.13
N LYS A 151 -33.72 -5.89 -41.42
CA LYS A 151 -32.26 -5.64 -41.46
C LYS A 151 -31.88 -4.68 -42.57
N ASP A 152 -32.53 -4.80 -43.72
CA ASP A 152 -32.27 -3.94 -44.88
C ASP A 152 -32.91 -2.54 -44.73
N ASN A 153 -34.03 -2.44 -43.99
CA ASN A 153 -34.79 -1.20 -43.76
C ASN A 153 -35.27 -1.15 -42.29
N PRO A 154 -34.43 -0.66 -41.36
CA PRO A 154 -34.76 -0.64 -39.94
C PRO A 154 -35.96 0.25 -39.65
N VAL A 155 -36.72 -0.10 -38.62
CA VAL A 155 -37.93 0.63 -38.19
C VAL A 155 -37.60 1.46 -36.97
N ALA A 156 -37.90 2.76 -37.01
CA ALA A 156 -37.83 3.65 -35.85
C ALA A 156 -39.18 3.71 -35.12
N PHE A 157 -39.19 4.18 -33.87
CA PHE A 157 -40.39 4.39 -33.08
C PHE A 157 -40.52 5.87 -32.70
N GLU A 158 -41.70 6.45 -32.94
CA GLU A 158 -42.04 7.80 -32.49
C GLU A 158 -43.03 7.74 -31.32
N ASN A 159 -42.82 8.57 -30.30
CA ASN A 159 -43.76 8.73 -29.19
C ASN A 159 -44.85 9.72 -29.63
N ILE A 160 -46.11 9.27 -29.66
CA ILE A 160 -47.26 10.14 -29.94
C ILE A 160 -47.81 10.74 -28.64
N ALA A 161 -48.37 11.95 -28.75
CA ALA A 161 -48.83 12.78 -27.62
C ALA A 161 -49.88 12.10 -26.70
N GLU A 162 -50.55 11.04 -27.17
CA GLU A 162 -51.55 10.28 -26.42
C GLU A 162 -50.95 9.07 -25.64
N GLY A 163 -49.63 8.98 -25.52
CA GLY A 163 -48.96 7.94 -24.72
C GLY A 163 -48.75 6.60 -25.43
N GLY A 164 -48.69 6.60 -26.77
CA GLY A 164 -48.40 5.42 -27.59
C GLY A 164 -47.07 5.53 -28.34
N ARG A 165 -46.52 4.39 -28.78
CA ARG A 165 -45.41 4.31 -29.76
C ARG A 165 -45.94 3.85 -31.12
N VAL A 166 -45.57 4.55 -32.19
CA VAL A 166 -45.89 4.16 -33.57
C VAL A 166 -44.59 3.82 -34.30
N PRO A 167 -44.45 2.59 -34.83
CA PRO A 167 -43.31 2.21 -35.66
C PRO A 167 -43.44 2.74 -37.09
N CYS A 168 -42.31 3.08 -37.67
CA CYS A 168 -42.19 3.69 -38.98
C CYS A 168 -40.90 3.22 -39.64
N ALA A 169 -41.02 2.68 -40.86
CA ALA A 169 -39.88 2.12 -41.56
C ALA A 169 -38.99 3.23 -42.15
N ILE A 170 -37.67 3.11 -41.94
CA ILE A 170 -36.68 4.05 -42.46
C ILE A 170 -36.25 3.58 -43.85
N VAL A 171 -36.45 4.43 -44.85
CA VAL A 171 -35.97 4.21 -46.22
C VAL A 171 -34.54 4.75 -46.34
N PRO A 172 -33.54 3.97 -46.77
CA PRO A 172 -32.18 4.46 -46.94
C PRO A 172 -32.13 5.74 -47.81
N PRO A 173 -31.38 6.80 -47.42
CA PRO A 173 -31.44 8.10 -48.09
C PRO A 173 -31.16 8.05 -49.60
N GLY A 174 -30.31 7.11 -50.05
CA GLY A 174 -30.02 6.90 -51.47
C GLY A 174 -31.21 6.38 -52.27
N HIS A 175 -32.14 5.63 -51.66
CA HIS A 175 -33.32 5.09 -52.34
C HIS A 175 -34.39 6.17 -52.59
N LEU A 176 -34.36 7.27 -51.84
CA LEU A 176 -35.27 8.40 -51.99
C LEU A 176 -35.01 9.23 -53.25
N ILE A 177 -33.77 9.21 -53.77
CA ILE A 177 -33.32 10.13 -54.83
C ILE A 177 -32.49 9.48 -55.96
N ALA A 178 -32.07 8.21 -55.84
CA ALA A 178 -31.21 7.58 -56.86
C ALA A 178 -31.97 7.26 -58.17
N PRO A 179 -31.49 7.73 -59.35
CA PRO A 179 -32.16 7.51 -60.63
C PRO A 179 -32.29 6.04 -61.03
N GLY A 180 -31.30 5.20 -60.67
CA GLY A 180 -31.31 3.76 -60.96
C GLY A 180 -32.38 3.00 -60.18
N TRP A 181 -32.68 3.44 -58.95
CA TRP A 181 -33.73 2.86 -58.12
C TRP A 181 -35.12 3.24 -58.63
N LEU A 182 -35.35 4.53 -58.91
CA LEU A 182 -36.62 5.04 -59.46
C LEU A 182 -36.99 4.39 -60.80
N ARG A 183 -36.00 4.11 -61.67
CA ARG A 183 -36.23 3.37 -62.93
C ARG A 183 -36.71 1.94 -62.71
N LYS A 184 -36.21 1.25 -61.69
CA LYS A 184 -36.59 -0.12 -61.34
C LYS A 184 -38.01 -0.20 -60.75
N HIS A 185 -38.50 0.90 -60.17
CA HIS A 185 -39.81 1.00 -59.52
C HIS A 185 -40.81 1.90 -60.27
N ARG A 186 -40.70 1.97 -61.61
CA ARG A 186 -41.64 2.68 -62.50
C ARG A 186 -41.86 4.16 -62.14
N GLY A 187 -40.87 4.82 -61.56
CA GLY A 187 -40.93 6.24 -61.18
C GLY A 187 -41.74 6.55 -59.94
N VAL A 188 -42.25 5.53 -59.22
CA VAL A 188 -42.96 5.73 -57.94
C VAL A 188 -41.94 6.07 -56.86
N LYS A 189 -42.07 7.23 -56.23
CA LYS A 189 -41.25 7.64 -55.09
C LYS A 189 -41.66 6.83 -53.84
N PRO A 190 -40.71 6.39 -53.00
CA PRO A 190 -41.04 5.81 -51.70
C PRO A 190 -41.84 6.82 -50.86
N ILE A 191 -42.85 6.34 -50.13
CA ILE A 191 -43.54 7.17 -49.12
C ILE A 191 -42.51 7.41 -48.01
N VAL A 192 -42.16 8.67 -47.77
CA VAL A 192 -41.32 9.02 -46.63
C VAL A 192 -42.19 9.01 -45.38
N SER A 193 -41.84 8.16 -44.41
CA SER A 193 -42.53 8.14 -43.14
C SER A 193 -42.21 9.39 -42.33
N VAL A 194 -43.20 9.92 -41.58
CA VAL A 194 -43.09 11.14 -40.76
C VAL A 194 -41.92 11.04 -39.76
N CYS A 195 -41.58 9.84 -39.32
CA CYS A 195 -40.49 9.59 -38.38
C CYS A 195 -39.08 9.64 -38.99
N GLN A 196 -38.95 9.67 -40.31
CA GLN A 196 -37.64 9.67 -40.95
C GLN A 196 -37.11 11.10 -41.08
N ILE A 197 -36.09 11.44 -40.29
CA ILE A 197 -35.39 12.73 -40.42
C ILE A 197 -34.57 12.72 -41.73
N ILE A 198 -34.98 13.54 -42.69
CA ILE A 198 -34.32 13.65 -43.99
C ILE A 198 -33.22 14.73 -43.93
N PRO A 199 -31.99 14.47 -44.40
CA PRO A 199 -30.97 15.50 -44.56
C PRO A 199 -31.46 16.67 -45.44
N PRO A 200 -31.11 17.94 -45.13
CA PRO A 200 -31.66 19.12 -45.80
C PRO A 200 -31.63 19.05 -47.33
N GLY A 201 -30.52 18.58 -47.93
CA GLY A 201 -30.36 18.48 -49.39
C GLY A 201 -31.18 17.38 -50.08
N ILE A 202 -31.76 16.44 -49.34
CA ILE A 202 -32.67 15.41 -49.87
C ILE A 202 -34.12 15.90 -49.78
N ARG A 203 -34.45 16.69 -48.73
CA ARG A 203 -35.76 17.32 -48.54
C ARG A 203 -36.11 18.28 -49.68
N GLU A 204 -35.13 19.06 -50.14
CA GLU A 204 -35.26 19.96 -51.29
C GLU A 204 -35.58 19.22 -52.61
N LYS A 205 -35.04 18.00 -52.79
CA LYS A 205 -35.30 17.15 -53.98
C LYS A 205 -36.62 16.40 -53.93
N LEU A 206 -37.26 16.29 -52.77
CA LEU A 206 -38.55 15.61 -52.59
C LEU A 206 -39.75 16.53 -52.81
N GLY A 207 -39.55 17.85 -52.83
CA GLY A 207 -40.57 18.83 -53.24
C GLY A 207 -41.55 19.25 -52.13
N GLU A 208 -41.23 18.99 -50.86
CA GLU A 208 -42.04 19.50 -49.75
C GLU A 208 -41.65 20.94 -49.41
N GLY A 209 -42.41 21.86 -50.01
CA GLY A 209 -42.38 23.28 -49.71
C GLY A 209 -42.79 23.56 -48.27
N THR A 210 -42.19 24.61 -47.75
CA THR A 210 -42.47 25.30 -46.49
C THR A 210 -43.95 25.32 -46.10
N SER A 211 -44.29 24.59 -45.03
CA SER A 211 -45.43 24.93 -44.18
C SER A 211 -44.88 25.20 -42.77
N THR A 212 -44.92 26.47 -42.37
CA THR A 212 -44.67 26.94 -41.03
C THR A 212 -45.73 26.39 -40.09
N PRO A 213 -45.37 25.56 -39.08
CA PRO A 213 -46.26 25.26 -37.97
C PRO A 213 -46.36 26.50 -37.05
N PRO A 214 -47.41 26.59 -36.22
CA PRO A 214 -47.62 27.76 -35.37
C PRO A 214 -46.45 27.91 -34.40
N VAL A 215 -45.99 29.15 -34.22
CA VAL A 215 -45.00 29.53 -33.22
C VAL A 215 -45.56 29.15 -31.83
N ARG A 216 -45.15 27.98 -31.31
CA ARG A 216 -45.05 27.78 -29.87
C ARG A 216 -44.00 28.79 -29.42
N GLU A 217 -44.32 29.64 -28.45
CA GLU A 217 -43.30 30.45 -27.81
C GLU A 217 -42.19 29.52 -27.33
N ASN A 218 -41.02 29.58 -27.97
CA ASN A 218 -39.91 28.71 -27.60
C ASN A 218 -39.20 29.30 -26.39
N GLU A 219 -39.59 28.81 -25.22
CA GLU A 219 -38.98 29.15 -23.94
C GLU A 219 -37.60 28.49 -23.80
N ALA A 220 -36.78 28.99 -22.87
CA ALA A 220 -35.49 28.40 -22.56
C ALA A 220 -35.68 26.98 -21.95
N PRO A 221 -34.72 26.05 -22.12
CA PRO A 221 -34.85 24.70 -21.57
C PRO A 221 -34.94 24.71 -20.04
N VAL A 222 -35.79 23.90 -19.45
CA VAL A 222 -35.86 23.75 -17.99
C VAL A 222 -34.86 22.69 -17.54
N ILE A 223 -33.92 23.09 -16.68
CA ILE A 223 -32.87 22.21 -16.14
C ILE A 223 -33.36 21.51 -14.86
N SER A 224 -33.12 20.20 -14.76
CA SER A 224 -33.48 19.40 -13.58
C SER A 224 -32.48 18.26 -13.33
N MET A 225 -32.61 17.59 -12.17
CA MET A 225 -31.83 16.38 -11.82
C MET A 225 -30.31 16.55 -11.89
N ILE A 226 -29.79 17.68 -11.41
CA ILE A 226 -28.36 17.98 -11.38
C ILE A 226 -27.67 17.08 -10.34
N ASN A 227 -26.69 16.29 -10.76
CA ASN A 227 -25.89 15.42 -9.90
C ASN A 227 -24.40 15.57 -10.21
N SER A 228 -23.56 15.27 -9.22
CA SER A 228 -22.10 15.25 -9.35
C SER A 228 -21.52 13.95 -8.78
N SER A 229 -20.68 13.27 -9.56
CA SER A 229 -19.87 12.12 -9.13
C SER A 229 -18.40 12.49 -9.17
N THR A 230 -17.63 12.27 -8.10
CA THR A 230 -16.27 12.80 -7.95
C THR A 230 -15.20 11.72 -7.84
N THR A 231 -14.03 11.99 -8.42
CA THR A 231 -12.77 11.28 -8.12
C THR A 231 -11.82 12.24 -7.37
N TYR A 232 -10.58 11.81 -7.12
CA TYR A 232 -9.59 12.67 -6.47
C TYR A 232 -9.06 13.78 -7.39
N ASN A 233 -9.26 13.65 -8.70
CA ASN A 233 -8.72 14.58 -9.71
C ASN A 233 -9.74 14.99 -10.78
N GLY A 234 -11.03 14.74 -10.54
CA GLY A 234 -12.07 14.98 -11.52
C GLY A 234 -13.48 14.86 -10.94
N ALA A 235 -14.46 15.22 -11.76
CA ALA A 235 -15.87 15.06 -11.45
C ALA A 235 -16.69 14.91 -12.73
N THR A 236 -17.77 14.13 -12.69
CA THR A 236 -18.76 14.04 -13.77
C THR A 236 -20.05 14.70 -13.29
N ILE A 237 -20.49 15.71 -14.03
CA ILE A 237 -21.73 16.45 -13.77
C ILE A 237 -22.80 15.99 -14.75
N THR A 238 -23.95 15.58 -14.24
CA THR A 238 -25.09 15.14 -15.06
C THR A 238 -26.34 15.93 -14.73
N TRP A 239 -27.19 16.18 -15.73
CA TRP A 239 -28.49 16.84 -15.55
C TRP A 239 -29.45 16.49 -16.70
N LYS A 240 -30.72 16.86 -16.58
CA LYS A 240 -31.73 16.69 -17.61
C LYS A 240 -32.36 18.01 -18.05
N THR A 241 -32.88 18.02 -19.28
CA THR A 241 -33.71 19.12 -19.81
C THR A 241 -35.03 18.61 -20.38
N ASP A 242 -36.06 19.46 -20.33
CA ASP A 242 -37.40 19.21 -20.88
C ASP A 242 -37.49 19.32 -22.41
N GLN A 243 -36.42 19.82 -23.06
CA GLN A 243 -36.24 19.91 -24.50
C GLN A 243 -34.77 19.72 -24.89
N SER A 244 -34.51 19.33 -26.13
CA SER A 244 -33.15 19.10 -26.60
C SER A 244 -32.29 20.38 -26.51
N ALA A 245 -31.18 20.30 -25.80
CA ALA A 245 -30.30 21.44 -25.55
C ALA A 245 -28.82 21.03 -25.53
N THR A 246 -27.92 22.00 -25.62
CA THR A 246 -26.48 21.78 -25.46
C THR A 246 -26.09 21.58 -24.00
N SER A 247 -24.86 21.07 -23.78
CA SER A 247 -24.34 20.78 -22.44
C SER A 247 -23.14 21.65 -22.13
N LYS A 248 -23.18 22.52 -21.12
CA LYS A 248 -22.03 23.31 -20.69
C LYS A 248 -21.98 23.44 -19.17
N VAL A 249 -20.79 23.33 -18.59
CA VAL A 249 -20.53 23.49 -17.15
C VAL A 249 -19.50 24.59 -16.96
N TYR A 250 -19.80 25.54 -16.08
CA TYR A 250 -18.88 26.54 -15.54
C TYR A 250 -18.48 26.10 -14.13
N TYR A 251 -17.20 26.10 -13.79
CA TYR A 251 -16.71 25.64 -12.49
C TYR A 251 -15.47 26.41 -12.01
N GLY A 252 -15.24 26.43 -10.70
CA GLY A 252 -14.14 27.17 -10.09
C GLY A 252 -14.05 26.98 -8.58
N LEU A 253 -13.04 27.62 -7.97
CA LEU A 253 -12.77 27.53 -6.52
C LEU A 253 -13.44 28.65 -5.71
N LEU A 254 -14.00 29.67 -6.38
CA LEU A 254 -14.61 30.83 -5.74
C LEU A 254 -16.13 30.74 -5.80
N SER A 255 -16.77 31.18 -4.73
CA SER A 255 -18.22 31.35 -4.61
C SER A 255 -18.51 32.82 -4.28
N PRO A 256 -19.43 33.49 -4.99
CA PRO A 256 -20.20 32.96 -6.13
C PRO A 256 -19.36 32.83 -7.40
N ILE A 257 -19.76 31.91 -8.29
CA ILE A 257 -19.21 31.79 -9.63
C ILE A 257 -19.60 33.01 -10.46
N ASP A 258 -18.58 33.68 -11.01
CA ASP A 258 -18.76 34.66 -12.07
C ASP A 258 -18.46 33.99 -13.41
N ILE A 259 -19.51 33.71 -14.19
CA ILE A 259 -19.38 33.05 -15.51
C ILE A 259 -18.65 33.89 -16.56
N ASN A 260 -18.46 35.19 -16.31
CA ASN A 260 -17.73 36.10 -17.19
C ASN A 260 -16.27 36.32 -16.75
N ALA A 261 -15.90 35.86 -15.56
CA ALA A 261 -14.54 35.97 -15.06
C ALA A 261 -13.60 35.01 -15.81
N THR A 262 -12.41 35.49 -16.17
CA THR A 262 -11.36 34.68 -16.82
C THR A 262 -10.83 33.55 -15.94
N SER A 263 -11.03 33.63 -14.62
CA SER A 263 -10.69 32.58 -13.65
C SER A 263 -11.70 31.43 -13.61
N THR A 264 -12.89 31.59 -14.20
CA THR A 264 -13.92 30.55 -14.23
C THR A 264 -13.68 29.61 -15.39
N LEU A 265 -13.40 28.36 -15.07
CA LEU A 265 -13.20 27.32 -16.07
C LEU A 265 -14.56 26.91 -16.63
N ASN A 266 -14.60 26.53 -17.90
CA ASN A 266 -15.80 25.97 -18.50
C ASN A 266 -15.48 24.87 -19.50
N THR A 267 -16.37 23.90 -19.60
CA THR A 267 -16.27 22.78 -20.53
C THR A 267 -17.67 22.31 -20.92
N GLY A 268 -17.82 21.72 -22.10
CA GLY A 268 -19.11 21.34 -22.63
C GLY A 268 -19.03 20.81 -24.05
N ASN A 269 -20.18 20.46 -24.60
CA ASN A 269 -20.33 20.05 -25.98
C ASN A 269 -21.54 20.75 -26.63
N GLY A 270 -21.50 20.86 -27.96
CA GLY A 270 -22.55 21.49 -28.76
C GLY A 270 -23.64 20.52 -29.24
N TYR A 271 -23.67 19.29 -28.72
CA TYR A 271 -24.67 18.30 -29.13
C TYR A 271 -25.99 18.55 -28.39
N PHE A 272 -27.09 18.46 -29.13
CA PHE A 272 -28.43 18.57 -28.57
C PHE A 272 -28.86 17.24 -27.96
N THR A 273 -29.09 17.22 -26.65
CA THR A 273 -29.56 16.06 -25.88
C THR A 273 -30.52 16.53 -24.78
N ARG A 274 -31.27 15.60 -24.21
CA ARG A 274 -32.09 15.81 -22.99
C ARG A 274 -31.44 15.25 -21.74
N ASP A 275 -30.49 14.33 -21.90
CA ASP A 275 -29.68 13.75 -20.85
C ASP A 275 -28.24 14.22 -21.03
N HIS A 276 -27.79 15.08 -20.13
CA HIS A 276 -26.51 15.75 -20.21
C HIS A 276 -25.49 15.09 -19.29
N SER A 277 -24.24 15.00 -19.76
CA SER A 277 -23.12 14.49 -18.99
C SER A 277 -21.85 15.22 -19.42
N VAL A 278 -21.14 15.81 -18.45
CA VAL A 278 -19.91 16.56 -18.67
C VAL A 278 -18.87 16.15 -17.64
N THR A 279 -17.70 15.71 -18.12
CA THR A 279 -16.58 15.30 -17.27
C THR A 279 -15.57 16.44 -17.12
N LEU A 280 -15.21 16.73 -15.86
CA LEU A 280 -14.18 17.66 -15.42
C LEU A 280 -12.94 16.84 -15.03
N SER A 281 -11.77 17.23 -15.53
CA SER A 281 -10.49 16.57 -15.28
C SER A 281 -9.45 17.57 -14.75
N SER A 282 -8.32 17.04 -14.26
CA SER A 282 -7.21 17.84 -13.72
C SER A 282 -7.59 18.75 -12.54
N LEU A 283 -8.54 18.30 -11.72
CA LEU A 283 -8.91 18.97 -10.47
C LEU A 283 -7.91 18.63 -9.35
N THR A 284 -7.80 19.51 -8.37
CA THR A 284 -6.99 19.27 -7.16
C THR A 284 -7.74 18.36 -6.20
N ALA A 285 -7.06 17.41 -5.56
CA ALA A 285 -7.65 16.50 -4.58
C ALA A 285 -8.07 17.21 -3.28
N SER A 286 -9.01 16.62 -2.53
CA SER A 286 -9.54 17.17 -1.27
C SER A 286 -9.97 18.65 -1.36
N THR A 287 -10.45 19.08 -2.52
CA THR A 287 -10.71 20.48 -2.84
C THR A 287 -12.19 20.69 -3.16
N THR A 288 -12.77 21.74 -2.59
CA THR A 288 -14.17 22.14 -2.86
C THR A 288 -14.22 22.96 -4.14
N TYR A 289 -15.09 22.58 -5.07
CA TYR A 289 -15.38 23.31 -6.29
C TYR A 289 -16.85 23.75 -6.29
N TYR A 290 -17.10 24.89 -6.93
CA TYR A 290 -18.42 25.41 -7.21
C TYR A 290 -18.68 25.28 -8.72
N PHE A 291 -19.92 25.04 -9.12
CA PHE A 291 -20.28 24.94 -10.54
C PHE A 291 -21.70 25.41 -10.84
N VAL A 292 -21.91 25.83 -12.09
CA VAL A 292 -23.21 26.17 -12.68
C VAL A 292 -23.31 25.47 -14.03
N VAL A 293 -24.44 24.85 -14.33
CA VAL A 293 -24.69 24.26 -15.65
C VAL A 293 -25.48 25.22 -16.53
N GLU A 294 -25.20 25.20 -17.83
CA GLU A 294 -25.85 25.99 -18.87
C GLU A 294 -26.29 25.07 -20.00
N SER A 295 -27.54 25.23 -20.44
CA SER A 295 -28.10 24.52 -21.59
C SER A 295 -28.76 25.50 -22.54
N LYS A 296 -28.46 25.35 -23.84
CA LYS A 296 -28.98 26.20 -24.90
C LYS A 296 -29.75 25.37 -25.93
N ASN A 297 -31.00 25.73 -26.22
CA ASN A 297 -31.82 25.04 -27.23
C ASN A 297 -31.48 25.49 -28.66
N GLU A 298 -32.13 24.90 -29.66
CA GLU A 298 -31.86 25.15 -31.09
C GLU A 298 -32.11 26.62 -31.51
N ASP A 299 -33.02 27.32 -30.83
CA ASP A 299 -33.31 28.74 -31.02
C ASP A 299 -32.40 29.68 -30.20
N ASN A 300 -31.28 29.14 -29.69
CA ASN A 300 -30.28 29.85 -28.89
C ASN A 300 -30.78 30.42 -27.55
N LYS A 301 -31.96 30.01 -27.06
CA LYS A 301 -32.43 30.35 -25.71
C LYS A 301 -31.67 29.53 -24.69
N THR A 302 -31.20 30.21 -23.65
CA THR A 302 -30.27 29.66 -22.67
C THR A 302 -30.92 29.61 -21.29
N ALA A 303 -30.77 28.49 -20.60
CA ALA A 303 -31.08 28.37 -19.18
C ALA A 303 -29.83 28.01 -18.39
N ARG A 304 -29.81 28.40 -17.12
CA ARG A 304 -28.73 28.12 -16.18
C ARG A 304 -29.30 27.60 -14.87
N SER A 305 -28.55 26.74 -14.20
CA SER A 305 -28.88 26.31 -12.84
C SER A 305 -28.50 27.37 -11.81
N GLU A 306 -28.97 27.18 -10.58
CA GLU A 306 -28.31 27.75 -9.41
C GLU A 306 -26.90 27.16 -9.24
N GLN A 307 -26.10 27.81 -8.41
CA GLN A 307 -24.77 27.32 -8.09
C GLN A 307 -24.84 26.08 -7.20
N MET A 308 -24.09 25.06 -7.59
CA MET A 308 -23.92 23.81 -6.86
C MET A 308 -22.45 23.64 -6.47
N THR A 309 -22.15 22.64 -5.64
CA THR A 309 -20.78 22.35 -5.19
C THR A 309 -20.52 20.85 -5.12
N PHE A 310 -19.25 20.47 -5.24
CA PHE A 310 -18.76 19.12 -4.98
C PHE A 310 -17.36 19.22 -4.36
N VAL A 311 -16.92 18.14 -3.71
CA VAL A 311 -15.58 18.03 -3.12
C VAL A 311 -14.88 16.83 -3.77
N THR A 312 -13.70 17.05 -4.33
CA THR A 312 -12.86 15.94 -4.83
C THR A 312 -12.41 15.08 -3.66
N SER A 313 -12.31 13.77 -3.88
CA SER A 313 -11.80 12.87 -2.84
C SER A 313 -10.30 13.07 -2.60
N SER A 314 -9.78 12.50 -1.53
CA SER A 314 -8.34 12.52 -1.25
C SER A 314 -7.56 11.76 -2.32
N ALA A 315 -6.40 12.29 -2.70
CA ALA A 315 -5.50 11.58 -3.59
C ALA A 315 -5.10 10.24 -2.97
N PRO A 316 -5.00 9.16 -3.78
CA PRO A 316 -4.46 7.91 -3.29
C PRO A 316 -3.00 8.13 -2.86
N VAL A 317 -2.68 7.76 -1.62
CA VAL A 317 -1.28 7.69 -1.18
C VAL A 317 -0.63 6.50 -1.85
N THR A 318 0.45 6.71 -2.60
CA THR A 318 1.27 5.61 -3.09
C THR A 318 2.07 5.03 -1.92
N PRO A 319 2.07 3.71 -1.72
CA PRO A 319 2.96 3.09 -0.75
C PRO A 319 4.40 3.48 -1.08
N ASP A 320 5.16 3.87 -0.07
CA ASP A 320 6.60 4.05 -0.22
C ASP A 320 7.27 2.68 -0.36
N THR A 321 8.05 2.53 -1.43
CA THR A 321 8.74 1.30 -1.82
C THR A 321 10.25 1.48 -1.87
N THR A 322 10.76 2.64 -1.45
CA THR A 322 12.19 2.98 -1.53
C THR A 322 12.87 2.58 -0.23
N ALA A 323 13.94 1.80 -0.32
CA ALA A 323 14.71 1.41 0.84
C ALA A 323 15.64 2.53 1.32
N PRO A 324 15.93 2.61 2.63
CA PRO A 324 16.90 3.54 3.15
C PRO A 324 18.30 3.23 2.60
N VAL A 325 19.00 4.25 2.12
CA VAL A 325 20.37 4.14 1.64
C VAL A 325 21.33 4.29 2.80
N VAL A 326 22.03 3.21 3.14
CA VAL A 326 23.04 3.19 4.21
C VAL A 326 24.35 3.81 3.71
N SER A 327 24.95 4.68 4.52
CA SER A 327 26.20 5.37 4.22
C SER A 327 27.06 5.61 5.47
N VAL A 328 28.34 5.95 5.27
CA VAL A 328 29.28 6.36 6.34
C VAL A 328 29.39 5.32 7.47
N VAL A 329 29.43 4.04 7.11
CA VAL A 329 29.60 2.94 8.07
C VAL A 329 31.01 3.00 8.64
N SER A 330 31.11 3.11 9.97
CA SER A 330 32.36 3.17 10.70
C SER A 330 32.28 2.39 12.00
N SER A 331 33.45 2.01 12.53
CA SER A 331 33.53 1.29 13.79
C SER A 331 34.79 1.68 14.56
N THR A 332 34.68 1.68 15.89
CA THR A 332 35.80 1.89 16.83
C THR A 332 35.76 0.78 17.86
N ALA A 333 36.90 0.10 18.08
CA ALA A 333 36.96 -1.07 18.94
C ALA A 333 37.89 -0.85 20.14
N ALA A 334 37.53 -1.44 21.27
CA ALA A 334 38.36 -1.56 22.46
C ALA A 334 38.67 -3.05 22.72
N THR A 335 39.14 -3.39 23.92
CA THR A 335 39.52 -4.77 24.27
C THR A 335 38.33 -5.74 24.26
N SER A 336 37.14 -5.31 24.69
CA SER A 336 35.95 -6.20 24.80
C SER A 336 34.64 -5.55 24.31
N THR A 337 34.74 -4.39 23.68
CA THR A 337 33.61 -3.61 23.18
C THR A 337 33.92 -3.00 21.82
N ALA A 338 32.90 -2.61 21.08
CA ALA A 338 33.05 -1.79 19.88
C ALA A 338 31.84 -0.86 19.72
N ALA A 339 32.03 0.35 19.20
CA ALA A 339 30.95 1.23 18.78
C ALA A 339 30.90 1.27 17.26
N VAL A 340 29.73 0.97 16.69
CA VAL A 340 29.49 0.99 15.24
C VAL A 340 28.51 2.12 14.95
N SER A 341 28.78 2.92 13.94
CA SER A 341 27.92 4.06 13.54
C SER A 341 27.79 4.17 12.04
N TRP A 342 26.63 4.65 11.57
CA TRP A 342 26.31 4.86 10.16
C TRP A 342 25.20 5.91 10.01
N MET A 343 24.90 6.29 8.76
CA MET A 343 23.82 7.20 8.41
C MET A 343 22.88 6.62 7.36
N THR A 344 21.65 7.10 7.32
CA THR A 344 20.67 6.85 6.27
C THR A 344 20.12 8.16 5.69
N ASN A 345 19.67 8.12 4.43
CA ASN A 345 19.03 9.26 3.75
C ASN A 345 17.59 9.53 4.23
N GLU A 346 17.03 8.64 5.06
CA GLU A 346 15.70 8.75 5.64
C GLU A 346 15.65 8.07 7.02
N SER A 347 14.60 8.36 7.80
CA SER A 347 14.50 7.83 9.17
C SER A 347 14.25 6.31 9.15
N ALA A 348 15.13 5.55 9.80
CA ALA A 348 15.08 4.10 9.82
C ALA A 348 15.51 3.53 11.18
N THR A 349 15.20 2.26 11.43
CA THR A 349 15.67 1.53 12.63
C THR A 349 17.14 1.14 12.51
N SER A 350 17.79 0.81 13.64
CA SER A 350 19.19 0.41 13.68
C SER A 350 19.36 -1.09 13.96
N LYS A 351 20.11 -1.83 13.14
CA LYS A 351 20.46 -3.23 13.43
C LYS A 351 21.86 -3.57 12.92
N ILE A 352 22.62 -4.31 13.74
CA ILE A 352 23.92 -4.88 13.38
C ILE A 352 23.82 -6.41 13.46
N TYR A 353 24.35 -7.07 12.45
CA TYR A 353 24.72 -8.49 12.47
C TYR A 353 26.24 -8.58 12.52
N PHE A 354 26.81 -9.36 13.43
CA PHE A 354 28.27 -9.49 13.57
C PHE A 354 28.71 -10.89 14.00
N GLY A 355 29.95 -11.26 13.65
CA GLY A 355 30.54 -12.55 13.97
C GLY A 355 32.01 -12.61 13.58
N THR A 356 32.66 -13.75 13.80
CA THR A 356 34.12 -13.91 13.59
C THR A 356 34.49 -14.68 12.33
N MET A 357 33.50 -15.21 11.60
CA MET A 357 33.72 -15.97 10.37
C MET A 357 33.74 -15.07 9.13
N ALA A 358 34.66 -15.36 8.20
CA ALA A 358 34.72 -14.74 6.88
C ALA A 358 34.62 -15.82 5.78
N PRO A 359 33.83 -15.61 4.70
CA PRO A 359 32.92 -14.48 4.50
C PRO A 359 31.79 -14.45 5.54
N PHE A 360 31.35 -13.25 5.91
CA PHE A 360 30.30 -13.07 6.90
C PHE A 360 28.94 -13.38 6.29
N ASP A 361 28.18 -14.23 6.97
CA ASP A 361 26.82 -14.58 6.60
C ASP A 361 25.86 -14.12 7.72
N PRO A 362 25.06 -13.06 7.51
CA PRO A 362 24.11 -12.59 8.51
C PRO A 362 23.01 -13.61 8.84
N SER A 363 22.85 -14.66 8.03
CA SER A 363 21.89 -15.75 8.25
C SER A 363 22.46 -16.98 8.99
N ALA A 364 23.76 -17.01 9.25
CA ALA A 364 24.40 -18.12 9.96
C ALA A 364 23.93 -18.21 11.43
N MET A 365 23.82 -19.43 11.97
CA MET A 365 23.42 -19.65 13.37
C MET A 365 24.41 -19.08 14.41
N THR A 366 25.65 -18.85 14.00
CA THR A 366 26.71 -18.26 14.85
C THR A 366 26.69 -16.73 14.85
N THR A 367 25.80 -16.11 14.07
CA THR A 367 25.69 -14.66 13.95
C THR A 367 25.04 -14.05 15.18
N SER A 368 25.74 -13.09 15.77
CA SER A 368 25.23 -12.26 16.86
C SER A 368 24.52 -11.03 16.28
N THR A 369 23.51 -10.52 17.00
CA THR A 369 22.77 -9.34 16.56
C THR A 369 22.53 -8.35 17.69
N MET A 370 22.53 -7.06 17.34
CA MET A 370 22.14 -5.96 18.22
C MET A 370 21.22 -5.02 17.44
N MET A 371 20.19 -4.49 18.08
CA MET A 371 19.22 -3.60 17.43
C MET A 371 18.68 -2.53 18.35
N ASP A 372 18.25 -1.43 17.74
CA ASP A 372 17.45 -0.36 18.33
C ASP A 372 16.30 -0.01 17.37
N GLY A 373 15.08 0.06 17.90
CA GLY A 373 13.86 0.31 17.14
C GLY A 373 13.55 1.80 16.90
N ALA A 374 14.35 2.72 17.43
CA ALA A 374 14.18 4.14 17.17
C ALA A 374 14.41 4.49 15.70
N PHE A 375 13.53 5.33 15.14
CA PHE A 375 13.66 5.86 13.78
C PHE A 375 14.55 7.10 13.78
N VAL A 376 15.76 6.97 13.25
CA VAL A 376 16.76 8.03 13.19
C VAL A 376 17.48 8.00 11.83
N THR A 377 18.21 9.06 11.51
CA THR A 377 19.08 9.15 10.32
C THR A 377 20.56 9.04 10.66
N SER A 378 20.91 9.14 11.94
CA SER A 378 22.26 8.95 12.47
C SER A 378 22.20 7.84 13.52
N HIS A 379 22.87 6.73 13.23
CA HIS A 379 22.78 5.50 14.00
C HIS A 379 24.08 5.27 14.77
N SER A 380 23.96 4.78 16.00
CA SER A 380 25.11 4.31 16.77
C SER A 380 24.67 3.20 17.72
N LEU A 381 25.37 2.06 17.68
CA LEU A 381 25.15 0.96 18.59
C LEU A 381 26.48 0.52 19.22
N ALA A 382 26.45 0.27 20.53
CA ALA A 382 27.56 -0.26 21.28
C ALA A 382 27.45 -1.79 21.40
N LEU A 383 28.49 -2.49 20.96
CA LEU A 383 28.69 -3.93 21.11
C LEU A 383 29.52 -4.17 22.37
N SER A 384 29.16 -5.21 23.13
CA SER A 384 29.83 -5.60 24.37
C SER A 384 30.04 -7.11 24.43
N GLY A 385 30.93 -7.57 25.31
CA GLY A 385 31.19 -9.00 25.49
C GLY A 385 31.98 -9.63 24.34
N LEU A 386 32.78 -8.80 23.63
CA LEU A 386 33.65 -9.26 22.56
C LEU A 386 34.93 -9.88 23.14
N THR A 387 35.46 -10.88 22.45
CA THR A 387 36.74 -11.51 22.82
C THR A 387 37.88 -10.60 22.40
N ALA A 388 38.84 -10.35 23.28
CA ALA A 388 40.03 -9.57 22.99
C ALA A 388 40.87 -10.18 21.84
N SER A 389 41.69 -9.35 21.19
CA SER A 389 42.54 -9.77 20.04
C SER A 389 41.80 -10.55 18.94
N THR A 390 40.52 -10.29 18.73
CA THR A 390 39.67 -11.01 17.77
C THR A 390 39.16 -10.08 16.68
N THR A 391 39.22 -10.53 15.42
CA THR A 391 38.62 -9.85 14.28
C THR A 391 37.15 -10.22 14.16
N TYR A 392 36.29 -9.21 14.07
CA TYR A 392 34.87 -9.34 13.82
C TYR A 392 34.51 -8.75 12.45
N TYR A 393 33.60 -9.43 11.77
CA TYR A 393 32.96 -9.00 10.53
C TYR A 393 31.51 -8.66 10.82
N PHE A 394 30.98 -7.62 10.19
CA PHE A 394 29.62 -7.17 10.42
C PHE A 394 28.97 -6.56 9.17
N VAL A 395 27.64 -6.54 9.19
CA VAL A 395 26.76 -5.83 8.25
C VAL A 395 25.72 -5.07 9.06
N VAL A 396 25.38 -3.86 8.64
CA VAL A 396 24.25 -3.11 9.22
C VAL A 396 23.01 -3.23 8.34
N GLU A 397 21.85 -3.22 8.98
CA GLU A 397 20.53 -3.21 8.36
C GLU A 397 19.73 -2.04 8.95
N SER A 398 19.05 -1.32 8.08
CA SER A 398 18.14 -0.24 8.46
C SER A 398 16.81 -0.41 7.75
N LYS A 399 15.73 -0.22 8.49
CA LYS A 399 14.36 -0.43 8.01
C LYS A 399 13.54 0.83 8.25
N ASP A 400 12.93 1.37 7.20
CA ASP A 400 12.06 2.55 7.31
C ASP A 400 10.69 2.20 7.93
N ALA A 401 9.82 3.20 8.06
CA ALA A 401 8.46 3.01 8.61
C ALA A 401 7.54 2.21 7.68
N SER A 402 7.87 2.15 6.39
CA SER A 402 7.17 1.41 5.33
C SER A 402 7.63 -0.06 5.25
N ASN A 403 8.63 -0.46 6.04
CA ASN A 403 9.33 -1.75 6.06
C ASN A 403 10.25 -2.03 4.87
N ASN A 404 10.67 -1.02 4.10
CA ASN A 404 11.73 -1.20 3.13
C ASN A 404 13.08 -1.31 3.86
N VAL A 405 13.97 -2.17 3.35
CA VAL A 405 15.20 -2.56 4.05
C VAL A 405 16.42 -2.19 3.23
N GLY A 406 17.31 -1.42 3.83
CA GLY A 406 18.64 -1.12 3.33
C GLY A 406 19.72 -1.83 4.14
N THR A 407 20.78 -2.29 3.48
CA THR A 407 21.93 -2.94 4.14
C THR A 407 23.24 -2.36 3.65
N SER A 408 24.29 -2.47 4.48
CA SER A 408 25.66 -2.18 4.05
C SER A 408 26.30 -3.37 3.35
N SER A 409 27.44 -3.12 2.69
CA SER A 409 28.42 -4.17 2.46
C SER A 409 29.03 -4.66 3.79
N GLN A 410 29.70 -5.81 3.74
CA GLN A 410 30.45 -6.33 4.88
C GLN A 410 31.61 -5.39 5.24
N VAL A 411 31.77 -5.12 6.53
CA VAL A 411 32.88 -4.38 7.12
C VAL A 411 33.53 -5.24 8.21
N MET A 412 34.74 -4.89 8.65
CA MET A 412 35.41 -5.58 9.76
C MET A 412 36.06 -4.60 10.74
N PHE A 413 36.25 -5.04 11.98
CA PHE A 413 37.08 -4.41 13.00
C PHE A 413 37.82 -5.48 13.82
N ALA A 414 38.84 -5.08 14.56
CA ALA A 414 39.55 -5.96 15.49
C ALA A 414 39.55 -5.36 16.89
N THR A 415 39.22 -6.15 17.90
CA THR A 415 39.34 -5.75 19.31
C THR A 415 40.81 -5.67 19.72
N LEU A 416 41.10 -4.82 20.69
CA LEU A 416 42.46 -4.69 21.24
C LEU A 416 42.83 -5.90 22.10
N PRO A 417 44.14 -6.17 22.31
CA PRO A 417 44.58 -7.15 23.30
C PRO A 417 44.26 -6.73 24.73
N ILE A 418 44.26 -7.70 25.65
CA ILE A 418 44.26 -7.42 27.09
C ILE A 418 45.61 -6.79 27.44
N ALA A 419 45.59 -5.60 28.04
CA ALA A 419 46.80 -5.00 28.59
C ALA A 419 47.24 -5.83 29.81
N MET A 420 48.38 -6.51 29.69
CA MET A 420 49.00 -7.20 30.81
C MET A 420 49.74 -6.16 31.67
N ASP A 421 49.67 -6.34 32.99
CA ASP A 421 50.49 -5.56 33.91
C ASP A 421 51.95 -6.01 33.81
N THR A 422 52.83 -5.07 33.51
CA THR A 422 54.28 -5.29 33.38
C THR A 422 55.08 -4.45 34.38
N THR A 423 54.42 -3.77 35.32
CA THR A 423 55.08 -2.89 36.28
C THR A 423 55.32 -3.63 37.59
N PRO A 424 56.58 -3.76 38.06
CA PRO A 424 56.84 -4.32 39.39
C PRO A 424 56.30 -3.45 40.54
N PRO A 425 56.00 -4.07 41.70
CA PRO A 425 55.62 -3.33 42.89
C PRO A 425 56.76 -2.44 43.38
N VAL A 426 56.45 -1.25 43.87
CA VAL A 426 57.43 -0.32 44.45
C VAL A 426 57.54 -0.55 45.95
N ILE A 427 58.70 -1.02 46.41
CA ILE A 427 58.98 -1.30 47.83
C ILE A 427 59.38 -0.01 48.56
N THR A 428 58.77 0.24 49.72
CA THR A 428 59.03 1.41 50.58
C THR A 428 59.01 1.03 52.07
N SER A 429 59.50 1.94 52.93
CA SER A 429 59.43 1.81 54.40
C SER A 429 59.99 0.49 54.96
N VAL A 430 61.08 -0.01 54.39
CA VAL A 430 61.77 -1.22 54.90
C VAL A 430 62.33 -0.94 56.29
N SER A 431 61.95 -1.76 57.26
CA SER A 431 62.34 -1.62 58.67
C SER A 431 62.52 -2.98 59.33
N SER A 432 63.22 -3.02 60.47
CA SER A 432 63.43 -4.22 61.26
C SER A 432 63.25 -3.95 62.75
N VAL A 433 62.60 -4.88 63.46
CA VAL A 433 62.48 -4.89 64.92
C VAL A 433 63.12 -6.19 65.42
N VAL A 434 64.14 -6.08 66.28
CA VAL A 434 65.03 -7.19 66.63
C VAL A 434 64.89 -7.62 68.09
N SER A 435 65.19 -8.89 68.34
CA SER A 435 65.42 -9.47 69.67
C SER A 435 66.79 -10.19 69.68
N SER A 436 67.07 -11.04 70.67
CA SER A 436 68.32 -11.81 70.74
C SER A 436 68.38 -12.98 69.76
N SER A 437 67.24 -13.48 69.29
CA SER A 437 67.17 -14.63 68.38
C SER A 437 66.12 -14.52 67.28
N THR A 438 65.45 -13.37 67.16
CA THR A 438 64.42 -13.11 66.15
C THR A 438 64.55 -11.71 65.58
N ALA A 439 64.02 -11.50 64.38
CA ALA A 439 63.87 -10.19 63.75
C ALA A 439 62.56 -10.15 62.97
N THR A 440 61.74 -9.14 63.18
CA THR A 440 60.55 -8.89 62.35
C THR A 440 60.88 -7.83 61.33
N ILE A 441 60.84 -8.19 60.05
CA ILE A 441 61.11 -7.29 58.92
C ILE A 441 59.77 -6.85 58.33
N THR A 442 59.58 -5.54 58.20
CA THR A 442 58.34 -4.94 57.68
C THR A 442 58.64 -3.99 56.54
N TRP A 443 57.76 -3.93 55.54
CA TRP A 443 57.82 -2.97 54.44
C TRP A 443 56.44 -2.75 53.84
N MET A 444 56.33 -1.80 52.93
CA MET A 444 55.11 -1.47 52.19
C MET A 444 55.34 -1.60 50.69
N THR A 445 54.27 -1.88 49.94
CA THR A 445 54.22 -1.77 48.48
C THR A 445 53.04 -0.90 48.04
N ASN A 446 53.15 -0.30 46.85
CA ASN A 446 52.06 0.48 46.24
C ASN A 446 50.92 -0.39 45.66
N GLU A 447 51.11 -1.71 45.61
CA GLU A 447 50.13 -2.69 45.12
C GLU A 447 50.27 -4.02 45.88
N ALA A 448 49.26 -4.89 45.81
CA ALA A 448 49.28 -6.14 46.54
C ALA A 448 50.31 -7.12 45.98
N ALA A 449 51.27 -7.54 46.81
CA ALA A 449 52.37 -8.40 46.41
C ALA A 449 52.69 -9.45 47.48
N SER A 450 53.39 -10.51 47.10
CA SER A 450 53.91 -11.51 48.05
C SER A 450 55.03 -10.92 48.91
N SER A 451 55.34 -11.56 50.03
CA SER A 451 56.39 -11.14 50.95
C SER A 451 57.54 -12.14 50.96
N LYS A 452 58.78 -11.71 50.71
CA LYS A 452 59.94 -12.58 50.87
C LYS A 452 61.13 -11.80 51.42
N VAL A 453 61.87 -12.41 52.35
CA VAL A 453 63.09 -11.85 52.94
C VAL A 453 64.22 -12.83 52.74
N TYR A 454 65.28 -12.41 52.07
CA TYR A 454 66.57 -13.10 52.02
C TYR A 454 67.49 -12.51 53.07
N TYR A 455 68.24 -13.34 53.80
CA TYR A 455 69.15 -12.86 54.85
C TYR A 455 70.41 -13.71 54.99
N SER A 456 71.50 -13.09 55.46
CA SER A 456 72.83 -13.71 55.60
C SER A 456 73.65 -13.03 56.70
N LEU A 457 74.68 -13.72 57.19
CA LEU A 457 75.71 -13.13 58.07
C LEU A 457 76.79 -12.37 57.29
N SER A 458 76.84 -12.54 55.97
CA SER A 458 77.83 -11.89 55.09
C SER A 458 77.14 -10.87 54.18
N SER A 459 77.80 -9.73 53.96
CA SER A 459 77.35 -8.73 52.98
C SER A 459 77.51 -9.22 51.55
N SER A 460 76.70 -8.59 50.70
CA SER A 460 76.13 -9.03 49.44
C SER A 460 75.27 -10.28 49.61
N VAL A 461 74.02 -10.06 50.01
CA VAL A 461 72.98 -11.09 50.01
C VAL A 461 72.69 -11.48 48.55
N ASP A 462 73.12 -12.68 48.16
CA ASP A 462 72.80 -13.24 46.84
C ASP A 462 71.38 -13.80 46.85
N VAL A 463 70.42 -13.04 46.30
CA VAL A 463 69.02 -13.44 46.19
C VAL A 463 68.78 -14.57 45.16
N THR A 464 69.78 -14.93 44.36
CA THR A 464 69.70 -15.99 43.35
C THR A 464 70.28 -17.32 43.81
N ALA A 465 71.16 -17.30 44.81
CA ALA A 465 71.75 -18.51 45.38
C ALA A 465 70.71 -19.31 46.18
N SER A 466 70.55 -20.59 45.84
CA SER A 466 69.65 -21.51 46.57
C SER A 466 70.07 -21.78 48.01
N THR A 467 71.32 -21.43 48.37
CA THR A 467 71.88 -21.57 49.72
C THR A 467 71.62 -20.36 50.60
N THR A 468 71.17 -19.24 50.05
CA THR A 468 70.83 -18.04 50.83
C THR A 468 69.58 -18.31 51.66
N LEU A 469 69.63 -18.00 52.95
CA LEU A 469 68.48 -18.19 53.84
C LEU A 469 67.35 -17.25 53.40
N ALA A 470 66.14 -17.79 53.32
CA ALA A 470 64.97 -17.01 52.95
C ALA A 470 63.72 -17.46 53.71
N MET A 471 62.85 -16.50 53.99
CA MET A 471 61.50 -16.74 54.51
C MET A 471 60.50 -16.04 53.58
N ALA A 472 59.39 -16.70 53.28
CA ALA A 472 58.39 -16.17 52.36
C ALA A 472 56.96 -16.38 52.88
N ASP A 473 56.09 -15.44 52.53
CA ASP A 473 54.64 -15.54 52.62
C ASP A 473 54.05 -15.21 51.24
N THR A 474 53.21 -16.10 50.72
CA THR A 474 52.60 -15.95 49.39
C THR A 474 51.32 -15.14 49.41
N SER A 475 50.85 -14.68 50.58
CA SER A 475 49.72 -13.77 50.68
C SER A 475 50.02 -12.44 49.97
N LEU A 476 49.07 -11.97 49.16
CA LEU A 476 49.20 -10.69 48.46
C LEU A 476 48.68 -9.56 49.34
N VAL A 477 49.60 -8.75 49.86
CA VAL A 477 49.32 -7.65 50.79
C VAL A 477 50.09 -6.40 50.37
N THR A 478 49.72 -5.24 50.90
CA THR A 478 50.45 -3.97 50.73
C THR A 478 51.27 -3.58 51.96
N SER A 479 51.02 -4.24 53.10
CA SER A 479 51.76 -4.10 54.35
C SER A 479 52.33 -5.46 54.72
N HIS A 480 53.64 -5.60 54.56
CA HIS A 480 54.34 -6.87 54.68
C HIS A 480 54.99 -7.00 56.06
N SER A 481 55.01 -8.22 56.59
CA SER A 481 55.67 -8.55 57.85
C SER A 481 56.15 -9.99 57.84
N ILE A 482 57.47 -10.19 57.92
CA ILE A 482 58.09 -11.51 58.03
C ILE A 482 58.86 -11.59 59.33
N ASN A 483 58.54 -12.61 60.15
CA ASN A 483 59.27 -12.91 61.37
C ASN A 483 60.37 -13.95 61.06
N LEU A 484 61.62 -13.55 61.23
CA LEU A 484 62.80 -14.40 61.18
C LEU A 484 63.07 -14.93 62.60
N SER A 485 63.34 -16.23 62.71
CA SER A 485 63.61 -16.90 63.99
C SER A 485 64.85 -17.79 63.91
N GLY A 486 65.44 -18.11 65.07
CA GLY A 486 66.62 -18.98 65.13
C GLY A 486 67.92 -18.26 64.78
N LEU A 487 67.94 -16.94 64.92
CA LEU A 487 69.11 -16.11 64.66
C LEU A 487 70.11 -16.21 65.83
N GLY A 488 71.40 -16.10 65.54
CA GLY A 488 72.43 -15.96 66.57
C GLY A 488 72.34 -14.61 67.27
N SER A 489 72.61 -14.56 68.58
CA SER A 489 72.62 -13.32 69.38
C SER A 489 73.87 -12.48 69.12
N ALA A 490 73.76 -11.16 69.25
CA ALA A 490 74.86 -10.21 69.03
C ALA A 490 75.54 -10.36 67.66
N ALA A 491 74.77 -10.70 66.62
CA ALA A 491 75.24 -10.92 65.27
C ALA A 491 74.62 -9.91 64.29
N THR A 492 75.43 -9.43 63.35
CA THR A 492 74.98 -8.59 62.25
C THR A 492 74.46 -9.45 61.12
N TYR A 493 73.23 -9.19 60.70
CA TYR A 493 72.62 -9.80 59.53
C TYR A 493 72.39 -8.77 58.45
N HIS A 494 72.65 -9.17 57.22
CA HIS A 494 72.31 -8.46 56.00
C HIS A 494 71.04 -9.06 55.42
N PHE A 495 70.13 -8.24 54.90
CA PHE A 495 68.90 -8.72 54.29
C PHE A 495 68.46 -7.89 53.08
N VAL A 496 67.72 -8.54 52.18
CA VAL A 496 67.04 -7.95 51.03
C VAL A 496 65.61 -8.45 51.04
N VAL A 497 64.64 -7.56 50.82
CA VAL A 497 63.24 -7.96 50.67
C VAL A 497 62.86 -8.01 49.20
N GLU A 498 61.99 -8.96 48.85
CA GLU A 498 61.46 -9.17 47.51
C GLU A 498 59.92 -9.21 47.60
N SER A 499 59.28 -8.53 46.66
CA SER A 499 57.84 -8.55 46.49
C SER A 499 57.49 -8.84 45.04
N LYS A 500 56.50 -9.72 44.85
CA LYS A 500 56.02 -10.15 43.55
C LYS A 500 54.52 -9.97 43.48
N ASP A 501 54.04 -9.22 42.50
CA ASP A 501 52.61 -8.96 42.30
C ASP A 501 51.86 -10.21 41.77
N ALA A 502 50.56 -10.06 41.49
CA ALA A 502 49.74 -11.13 40.91
C ALA A 502 50.11 -11.46 39.44
N SER A 503 50.74 -10.52 38.73
CA SER A 503 51.15 -10.63 37.33
C SER A 503 52.58 -11.20 37.18
N ASN A 504 53.23 -11.53 38.30
CA ASN A 504 54.60 -12.02 38.45
C ASN A 504 55.69 -10.99 38.16
N ASN A 505 55.40 -9.69 38.22
CA ASN A 505 56.45 -8.67 38.22
C ASN A 505 57.12 -8.62 39.60
N ILE A 506 58.45 -8.59 39.63
CA ILE A 506 59.27 -8.73 40.85
C ILE A 506 60.04 -7.45 41.11
N ALA A 507 60.03 -6.99 42.36
CA ALA A 507 60.92 -5.95 42.84
C ALA A 507 61.71 -6.43 44.06
N THR A 508 62.92 -5.90 44.20
CA THR A 508 63.80 -6.12 45.36
C THR A 508 64.21 -4.78 45.97
N SER A 509 64.39 -4.76 47.29
CA SER A 509 64.94 -3.60 47.98
C SER A 509 66.45 -3.49 47.80
N SER A 510 67.02 -2.34 48.17
CA SER A 510 68.43 -2.28 48.53
C SER A 510 68.74 -3.17 49.73
N GLU A 511 69.99 -3.62 49.87
CA GLU A 511 70.44 -4.34 51.07
C GLU A 511 70.33 -3.45 52.30
N ALA A 512 69.79 -4.01 53.38
CA ALA A 512 69.71 -3.39 54.69
C ALA A 512 70.34 -4.33 55.74
N THR A 513 70.61 -3.81 56.93
CA THR A 513 71.21 -4.58 58.01
C THR A 513 70.44 -4.44 59.31
N PHE A 514 70.55 -5.45 60.16
CA PHE A 514 70.12 -5.39 61.55
C PHE A 514 71.11 -6.16 62.43
N VAL A 515 71.13 -5.84 63.73
CA VAL A 515 71.99 -6.51 64.71
C VAL A 515 71.11 -7.10 65.79
N THR A 516 71.19 -8.41 66.02
CA THR A 516 70.46 -9.06 67.12
C THR A 516 71.01 -8.62 68.47
N SER A 517 70.14 -8.51 69.46
CA SER A 517 70.57 -8.16 70.83
C SER A 517 71.41 -9.29 71.46
N SER A 518 72.20 -8.98 72.47
CA SER A 518 72.83 -10.01 73.32
C SER A 518 71.75 -10.82 74.03
N SER A 519 71.95 -12.13 74.21
CA SER A 519 71.10 -12.93 75.10
C SER A 519 71.24 -12.37 76.53
N GLY A 520 70.15 -11.84 77.09
CA GLY A 520 70.14 -11.43 78.49
C GLY A 520 70.44 -12.64 79.37
N TYR A 521 71.43 -12.52 80.25
CA TYR A 521 71.65 -13.45 81.34
C TYR A 521 70.70 -13.16 82.50
#